data_AF-W9BHN5-F1
#
_entry.id   AF-W9BHN5-F1
#
_cell.length_a   1.000
_cell.length_b   1.000
_cell.length_c   1.000
_cell.angle_alpha   90.00
_cell.angle_beta   90.00
_cell.angle_gamma   90.00
#
_symmetry.space_group_name_H-M   'P 1'
#
loop_
_entity.id
_entity.type
_entity.pdbx_description
1 polymer ?
#
loop_
_entity_poly.entity_id
_entity_poly.type
_entity_poly.pdbx_seq_one_letter_code
_entity_poly.pdbx_strand_id
1 'polypeptide(L)'
;MTTGAARAAVPVVAAVGRSAQVRYAEVVTSLAARSTGPDTRRDIDDHIEQTCAALVSDGGADIAKAIVVINPADPPVPTRYTVYCLAAGDCDAVAVERDVTAAVDSVRGGLPGLRLAKPVQFEGLGPVHLPRVGPFYGTRVTALLEIGTP
;
A
#
# COMPACT_ATOMS: atom_id res chain seq x y z
N MET A 1 -16.91 4.79 5.24
CA MET A 1 -16.13 3.72 5.89
C MET A 1 -14.82 3.56 5.12
N THR A 2 -13.69 3.38 5.80
CA THR A 2 -12.39 3.19 5.13
C THR A 2 -12.04 1.70 5.09
N THR A 3 -11.66 1.18 3.93
CA THR A 3 -11.34 -0.24 3.73
C THR A 3 -10.12 -0.67 4.55
N GLY A 4 -9.97 -1.98 4.83
CA GLY A 4 -8.77 -2.51 5.49
C GLY A 4 -7.48 -2.17 4.72
N ALA A 5 -7.53 -2.23 3.39
CA ALA A 5 -6.42 -1.85 2.52
C ALA A 5 -6.08 -0.36 2.64
N ALA A 6 -7.07 0.54 2.60
CA ALA A 6 -6.84 1.98 2.77
C ALA A 6 -6.28 2.30 4.15
N ARG A 7 -6.81 1.69 5.22
CA ARG A 7 -6.29 1.87 6.60
C ARG A 7 -4.83 1.43 6.74
N ALA A 8 -4.40 0.42 5.99
CA ALA A 8 -3.02 -0.05 6.00
C ALA A 8 -2.09 0.80 5.10
N ALA A 9 -2.57 1.20 3.91
CA ALA A 9 -1.73 1.80 2.87
C ALA A 9 -1.65 3.33 2.91
N VAL A 10 -2.73 4.04 3.26
CA VAL A 10 -2.75 5.52 3.30
C VAL A 10 -1.64 6.10 4.17
N PRO A 11 -1.38 5.61 5.41
CA PRO A 11 -0.30 6.13 6.24
C PRO A 11 1.08 5.94 5.61
N VAL A 12 1.29 4.83 4.89
CA VAL A 12 2.55 4.54 4.19
C VAL A 12 2.75 5.52 3.04
N VAL A 13 1.73 5.73 2.20
CA VAL A 13 1.80 6.68 1.09
C VAL A 13 2.06 8.09 1.61
N ALA A 14 1.34 8.52 2.64
CA ALA A 14 1.53 9.82 3.26
C ALA A 14 2.94 9.97 3.87
N ALA A 15 3.50 8.91 4.46
CA ALA A 15 4.86 8.92 4.99
C ALA A 15 5.92 9.11 3.88
N VAL A 16 5.79 8.38 2.76
CA VAL A 16 6.67 8.57 1.59
C VAL A 16 6.53 9.99 1.02
N GLY A 17 5.29 10.51 0.97
CA GLY A 17 4.96 11.85 0.52
C GLY A 17 5.64 12.98 1.29
N ARG A 18 6.13 12.73 2.51
CA ARG A 18 6.92 13.70 3.29
C ARG A 18 8.33 13.92 2.72
N SER A 19 8.89 12.91 2.06
CA SER A 19 10.22 13.00 1.44
C SER A 19 10.15 13.55 0.02
N ALA A 20 9.15 13.12 -0.78
CA ALA A 20 9.00 13.52 -2.18
C ALA A 20 7.57 13.27 -2.68
N GLN A 21 7.17 14.01 -3.73
CA GLN A 21 5.84 13.85 -4.33
C GLN A 21 5.62 12.42 -4.84
N VAL A 22 4.56 11.77 -4.37
CA VAL A 22 4.17 10.43 -4.84
C VAL A 22 3.35 10.58 -6.12
N ARG A 23 3.98 10.29 -7.26
CA ARG A 23 3.33 10.36 -8.58
C ARG A 23 2.36 9.20 -8.79
N TYR A 24 2.62 8.05 -8.18
CA TYR A 24 1.77 6.86 -8.25
C TYR A 24 1.84 6.06 -6.96
N ALA A 25 0.69 5.66 -6.44
CA ALA A 25 0.58 4.70 -5.34
C ALA A 25 -0.20 3.46 -5.76
N GLU A 26 0.28 2.28 -5.41
CA GLU A 26 -0.45 1.03 -5.61
C GLU A 26 -0.47 0.20 -4.34
N VAL A 27 -1.63 -0.38 -4.03
CA VAL A 27 -1.73 -1.42 -3.00
C VAL A 27 -2.21 -2.73 -3.60
N VAL A 28 -1.45 -3.80 -3.36
CA VAL A 28 -1.85 -5.17 -3.66
C VAL A 28 -2.25 -5.85 -2.36
N THR A 29 -3.53 -6.17 -2.24
CA THR A 29 -4.11 -6.81 -1.06
C THR A 29 -4.29 -8.30 -1.33
N SER A 30 -3.65 -9.15 -0.53
CA SER A 30 -3.81 -10.60 -0.60
C SER A 30 -4.59 -11.10 0.60
N LEU A 31 -5.75 -11.72 0.36
CA LEU A 31 -6.66 -12.26 1.37
C LEU A 31 -6.80 -13.78 1.21
N ALA A 32 -6.96 -14.50 2.32
CA ALA A 32 -7.31 -15.91 2.25
C ALA A 32 -8.79 -16.07 1.83
N ALA A 33 -9.06 -16.97 0.89
CA ALA A 33 -10.41 -17.24 0.41
C ALA A 33 -11.33 -17.72 1.53
N ARG A 34 -10.79 -18.49 2.48
CA ARG A 34 -11.49 -19.05 3.64
C ARG A 34 -12.06 -17.96 4.55
N SER A 35 -11.36 -16.84 4.74
CA SER A 35 -11.80 -15.73 5.61
C SER A 35 -12.46 -14.59 4.83
N THR A 36 -12.49 -14.66 3.50
CA THR A 36 -13.16 -13.66 2.65
C THR A 36 -14.63 -14.03 2.46
N GLY A 37 -15.48 -13.45 3.30
CA GLY A 37 -16.93 -13.66 3.30
C GLY A 37 -17.64 -13.17 2.03
N PRO A 38 -18.92 -13.55 1.85
CA PRO A 38 -19.69 -13.22 0.66
C PRO A 38 -19.88 -11.71 0.45
N ASP A 39 -19.98 -10.93 1.53
CA ASP A 39 -20.16 -9.47 1.45
C ASP A 39 -18.92 -8.81 0.83
N THR A 40 -17.72 -9.17 1.32
CA THR A 40 -16.46 -8.69 0.73
C THR A 40 -16.31 -9.06 -0.74
N ARG A 41 -16.91 -10.18 -1.18
CA ARG A 41 -16.88 -10.61 -2.59
C ARG A 41 -17.87 -9.82 -3.46
N ARG A 42 -19.02 -9.46 -2.90
CA ARG A 42 -20.03 -8.64 -3.57
C ARG A 42 -19.53 -7.21 -3.77
N ASP A 43 -18.80 -6.69 -2.79
CA ASP A 43 -18.41 -5.28 -2.72
C ASP A 43 -16.93 -5.06 -3.12
N ILE A 44 -16.35 -5.94 -3.95
CA ILE A 44 -14.93 -5.85 -4.36
C ILE A 44 -14.67 -4.55 -5.14
N ASP A 45 -15.57 -4.17 -6.03
CA ASP A 45 -15.40 -2.97 -6.85
C ASP A 45 -15.40 -1.72 -5.94
N ASP A 46 -16.38 -1.60 -5.04
CA ASP A 46 -16.43 -0.55 -4.03
C ASP A 46 -15.16 -0.53 -3.16
N HIS A 47 -14.65 -1.69 -2.78
CA HIS A 47 -13.40 -1.79 -2.02
C HIS A 47 -12.22 -1.21 -2.80
N ILE A 48 -12.11 -1.52 -4.10
CA ILE A 48 -11.05 -1.03 -4.98
C ILE A 48 -11.17 0.48 -5.15
N GLU A 49 -12.36 0.97 -5.49
CA GLU A 49 -12.63 2.38 -5.77
C GLU A 49 -12.39 3.27 -4.54
N GLN A 50 -12.92 2.86 -3.38
CA GLN A 50 -12.71 3.59 -2.13
C GLN A 50 -11.24 3.59 -1.71
N THR A 51 -10.51 2.50 -1.95
CA THR A 51 -9.08 2.43 -1.64
C THR A 51 -8.28 3.34 -2.55
N CYS A 52 -8.54 3.32 -3.85
CA CYS A 52 -7.91 4.26 -4.80
C CYS A 52 -8.18 5.72 -4.42
N ALA A 53 -9.43 6.06 -4.10
CA ALA A 53 -9.81 7.40 -3.71
C ALA A 53 -9.05 7.86 -2.45
N ALA A 54 -8.98 7.01 -1.42
CA ALA A 54 -8.28 7.34 -0.17
C ALA A 54 -6.76 7.50 -0.36
N LEU A 55 -6.12 6.69 -1.21
CA LEU A 55 -4.69 6.85 -1.51
C LEU A 55 -4.37 8.20 -2.17
N VAL A 56 -5.32 8.74 -2.95
CA VAL A 56 -5.19 10.07 -3.54
C VAL A 56 -5.53 11.16 -2.53
N SER A 57 -6.74 11.15 -1.96
CA SER A 57 -7.25 12.23 -1.11
C SER A 57 -6.52 12.35 0.22
N ASP A 58 -6.20 11.21 0.83
CA ASP A 58 -5.68 11.14 2.19
C ASP A 58 -4.19 10.75 2.20
N GLY A 59 -3.77 9.94 1.21
CA GLY A 59 -2.36 9.56 1.03
C GLY A 59 -1.53 10.62 0.29
N GLY A 60 -2.16 11.46 -0.54
CA GLY A 60 -1.49 12.52 -1.30
C GLY A 60 -0.81 12.07 -2.59
N ALA A 61 -1.12 10.86 -3.09
CA ALA A 61 -0.63 10.41 -4.40
C ALA A 61 -1.41 11.08 -5.54
N ASP A 62 -0.75 11.37 -6.67
CA ASP A 62 -1.44 11.97 -7.82
C ASP A 62 -2.42 11.00 -8.50
N ILE A 63 -2.00 9.73 -8.64
CA ILE A 63 -2.80 8.64 -9.16
C ILE A 63 -2.60 7.40 -8.29
N ALA A 64 -3.66 6.60 -8.15
CA ALA A 64 -3.62 5.40 -7.34
C ALA A 64 -4.26 4.18 -8.00
N LYS A 65 -3.81 3.00 -7.60
CA LYS A 65 -4.36 1.71 -7.99
C LYS A 65 -4.51 0.79 -6.77
N ALA A 66 -5.60 0.05 -6.72
CA ALA A 66 -5.79 -1.02 -5.75
C ALA A 66 -6.04 -2.34 -6.49
N ILE A 67 -5.43 -3.41 -6.00
CA ILE A 67 -5.59 -4.77 -6.51
C ILE A 67 -5.98 -5.66 -5.34
N VAL A 68 -6.98 -6.52 -5.53
CA VAL A 68 -7.39 -7.53 -4.55
C VAL A 68 -7.15 -8.92 -5.12
N VAL A 69 -6.43 -9.75 -4.38
CA VAL A 69 -6.14 -11.15 -4.69
C VAL A 69 -6.75 -12.03 -3.60
N ILE A 70 -7.62 -12.96 -4.01
CA ILE A 70 -8.22 -13.94 -3.11
C ILE A 70 -7.54 -15.30 -3.32
N ASN A 71 -6.84 -15.78 -2.31
CA ASN A 71 -5.99 -16.97 -2.39
C ASN A 71 -6.63 -18.18 -1.67
N PRO A 72 -6.90 -19.31 -2.36
CA PRO A 72 -7.55 -20.49 -1.78
C PRO A 72 -6.60 -21.49 -1.11
N ALA A 73 -5.32 -21.16 -0.88
CA ALA A 73 -4.35 -22.08 -0.29
C ALA A 73 -4.76 -22.60 1.11
N ASP A 74 -4.29 -23.82 1.42
CA ASP A 74 -4.43 -24.48 2.72
C ASP A 74 -3.05 -25.00 3.18
N PRO A 75 -2.52 -24.58 4.35
CA PRO A 75 -3.15 -23.69 5.33
C PRO A 75 -3.36 -22.26 4.80
N PRO A 76 -4.35 -21.50 5.33
CA PRO A 76 -4.65 -20.15 4.85
C PRO A 76 -3.44 -19.21 4.89
N VAL A 77 -3.28 -18.41 3.83
CA VAL A 77 -2.23 -17.39 3.80
C VAL A 77 -2.52 -16.25 4.78
N PRO A 78 -1.49 -15.63 5.37
CA PRO A 78 -1.68 -14.40 6.13
C PRO A 78 -2.19 -13.27 5.23
N THR A 79 -2.94 -12.34 5.80
CA THR A 79 -3.38 -11.14 5.08
C THR A 79 -2.16 -10.25 4.84
N ARG A 80 -1.95 -9.84 3.59
CA ARG A 80 -0.83 -8.98 3.18
C ARG A 80 -1.31 -7.77 2.41
N TYR A 81 -0.61 -6.66 2.62
CA TYR A 81 -0.74 -5.45 1.82
C TYR A 81 0.66 -5.08 1.33
N THR A 82 0.89 -5.16 0.02
CA THR A 82 2.12 -4.62 -0.58
C THR A 82 1.80 -3.24 -1.11
N VAL A 83 2.49 -2.23 -0.60
CA VAL A 83 2.32 -0.83 -0.99
C VAL A 83 3.51 -0.40 -1.83
N TYR A 84 3.26 0.03 -3.05
CA TYR A 84 4.24 0.64 -3.94
C TYR A 84 3.99 2.14 -4.02
N CYS A 85 5.04 2.94 -3.85
CA CYS A 85 5.01 4.38 -4.09
C CYS A 85 6.08 4.73 -5.11
N LEU A 86 5.72 5.46 -6.17
CA LEU A 86 6.66 6.05 -7.11
C LEU A 86 6.86 7.51 -6.73
N ALA A 87 7.92 7.76 -5.97
CA ALA A 87 8.27 9.08 -5.47
C ALA A 87 9.19 9.79 -6.47
N ALA A 88 8.89 11.04 -6.81
CA ALA A 88 9.65 11.80 -7.80
C ALA A 88 11.09 12.06 -7.33
N GLY A 89 12.07 11.79 -8.20
CA GLY A 89 13.49 11.98 -7.89
C GLY A 89 14.04 11.01 -6.84
N ASP A 90 15.18 11.39 -6.27
CA ASP A 90 15.84 10.63 -5.22
C ASP A 90 15.14 10.84 -3.87
N CYS A 91 15.02 9.77 -3.08
CA CYS A 91 14.47 9.83 -1.73
C CYS A 91 15.56 9.60 -0.69
N ASP A 92 15.45 10.28 0.45
CA ASP A 92 16.24 9.91 1.63
C ASP A 92 15.68 8.61 2.21
N ALA A 93 16.33 7.49 1.86
CA ALA A 93 15.89 6.15 2.25
C ALA A 93 15.78 5.99 3.77
N VAL A 94 16.68 6.62 4.54
CA VAL A 94 16.69 6.54 6.01
C VAL A 94 15.51 7.30 6.59
N ALA A 95 15.24 8.50 6.09
CA ALA A 95 14.08 9.28 6.52
C ALA A 95 12.76 8.58 6.16
N VAL A 96 12.65 8.05 4.94
CA VAL A 96 11.45 7.34 4.48
C VAL A 96 11.22 6.06 5.29
N GLU A 97 12.25 5.27 5.55
CA GLU A 97 12.11 4.04 6.34
C GLU A 97 11.65 4.35 7.78
N ARG A 98 12.23 5.37 8.41
CA ARG A 98 11.79 5.84 9.74
C ARG A 98 10.32 6.26 9.71
N ASP A 99 9.92 7.07 8.74
CA ASP A 99 8.58 7.64 8.68
C ASP A 99 7.53 6.58 8.36
N VAL A 100 7.83 5.65 7.44
CA VAL A 100 6.96 4.49 7.14
C VAL A 100 6.82 3.59 8.35
N THR A 101 7.90 3.30 9.07
CA THR A 101 7.85 2.47 10.29
C THR A 101 6.95 3.11 11.34
N ALA A 102 7.13 4.42 11.60
CA ALA A 102 6.28 5.17 12.53
C ALA A 102 4.80 5.19 12.08
N ALA A 103 4.54 5.32 10.78
CA ALA A 103 3.19 5.30 10.23
C ALA A 103 2.51 3.94 10.41
N VAL A 104 3.22 2.83 10.16
CA VAL A 104 2.70 1.46 10.37
C VAL A 104 2.39 1.22 11.85
N ASP A 105 3.25 1.69 12.76
CA ASP A 105 3.01 1.56 14.19
C ASP A 105 1.79 2.37 14.67
N SER A 106 1.53 3.53 14.07
CA SER A 106 0.39 4.39 14.43
C SER A 106 -0.98 3.76 14.15
N VAL A 107 -1.08 2.85 13.18
CA VAL A 107 -2.35 2.23 12.79
C VAL A 107 -2.62 0.87 13.42
N ARG A 108 -1.71 0.35 14.25
CA ARG A 108 -1.90 -0.93 14.95
C ARG A 108 -3.16 -0.98 15.81
N GLY A 109 -3.58 0.14 16.39
CA GLY A 109 -4.84 0.22 17.16
C GLY A 109 -6.08 -0.04 16.30
N GLY A 110 -5.99 0.24 14.99
CA GLY A 110 -7.05 -0.02 14.03
C GLY A 110 -6.93 -1.37 13.30
N LEU A 111 -5.71 -1.88 13.16
CA LEU A 111 -5.37 -3.15 12.51
C LEU A 111 -4.44 -3.95 13.43
N PRO A 112 -4.99 -4.65 14.44
CA PRO A 112 -4.19 -5.43 15.37
C PRO A 112 -3.32 -6.47 14.63
N GLY A 113 -2.05 -6.56 15.00
CA GLY A 113 -1.11 -7.51 14.41
C GLY A 113 -0.49 -7.07 13.08
N LEU A 114 -0.84 -5.89 12.55
CA LEU A 114 -0.19 -5.30 11.38
C LEU A 114 1.28 -4.96 11.70
N ARG A 115 2.18 -5.38 10.82
CA ARG A 115 3.61 -5.06 10.87
C ARG A 115 4.23 -4.99 9.49
N LEU A 116 5.43 -4.44 9.40
CA LEU A 116 6.32 -4.65 8.26
C LEU A 116 6.81 -6.10 8.26
N ALA A 117 6.60 -6.82 7.16
CA ALA A 117 7.10 -8.17 6.95
C ALA A 117 8.61 -8.19 6.61
N LYS A 118 9.10 -7.08 6.05
CA LYS A 118 10.48 -6.84 5.63
C LYS A 118 10.82 -5.35 5.81
N PRO A 119 12.11 -4.98 5.91
CA PRO A 119 12.55 -3.59 5.79
C PRO A 119 11.99 -2.94 4.52
N VAL A 120 11.82 -1.62 4.53
CA VAL A 120 11.33 -0.87 3.37
C VAL A 120 12.34 -1.02 2.23
N GLN A 121 11.87 -1.32 1.03
CA GLN A 121 12.74 -1.52 -0.14
C GLN A 121 12.73 -0.29 -1.02
N PHE A 122 13.90 0.05 -1.58
CA PHE A 122 14.10 1.21 -2.43
C PHE A 122 14.75 0.80 -3.74
N GLU A 123 14.27 1.34 -4.84
CA GLU A 123 14.84 1.10 -6.17
C GLU A 123 14.78 2.39 -6.99
N GLY A 124 15.92 2.80 -7.54
CA GLY A 124 15.99 3.90 -8.49
C GLY A 124 15.35 3.48 -9.82
N LEU A 125 14.43 4.30 -10.32
CA LEU A 125 13.76 4.14 -11.59
C LEU A 125 14.28 5.17 -12.60
N GLY A 126 14.86 4.67 -13.69
CA GLY A 126 15.15 5.42 -14.92
C GLY A 126 13.87 5.63 -15.75
N PRO A 127 13.95 6.04 -17.03
CA PRO A 127 12.75 6.44 -17.74
C PRO A 127 11.79 5.27 -17.85
N VAL A 128 10.74 5.30 -17.04
CA VAL A 128 9.59 4.40 -17.15
C VAL A 128 8.41 5.22 -17.59
N HIS A 129 7.58 4.65 -18.47
CA HIS A 129 6.36 5.30 -18.88
C HIS A 129 5.24 4.92 -17.90
N LEU A 130 4.75 5.90 -17.17
CA LEU A 130 3.57 5.75 -16.34
C LEU A 130 2.32 6.13 -17.14
N PRO A 131 1.38 5.20 -17.36
CA PRO A 131 0.12 5.52 -18.02
C PRO A 131 -0.55 6.73 -17.32
N ARG A 132 -1.03 7.69 -18.11
CA ARG A 132 -1.65 8.96 -17.66
C ARG A 132 -0.72 9.98 -16.99
N VAL A 133 0.53 9.65 -16.71
CA VAL A 133 1.52 10.59 -16.15
C VAL A 133 2.61 10.94 -17.17
N GLY A 134 3.02 9.98 -17.99
CA GLY A 134 4.10 10.15 -18.97
C GLY A 134 5.45 9.61 -18.47
N PRO A 135 6.58 10.10 -19.00
CA PRO A 135 7.91 9.66 -18.56
C PRO A 135 8.13 10.02 -17.09
N PHE A 136 8.63 9.06 -16.32
CA PHE A 136 8.90 9.19 -14.90
C PHE A 136 10.34 8.77 -14.59
N TYR A 137 10.95 9.53 -13.67
CA TYR A 137 12.24 9.25 -13.04
C TYR A 137 12.07 9.45 -11.54
N GLY A 138 12.62 8.54 -10.75
CA GLY A 138 12.58 8.70 -9.30
C GLY A 138 12.83 7.40 -8.57
N THR A 139 12.20 7.24 -7.41
CA THR A 139 12.42 6.09 -6.53
C THR A 139 11.13 5.30 -6.36
N ARG A 140 11.18 3.99 -6.59
CA ARG A 140 10.16 3.06 -6.12
C ARG A 140 10.43 2.69 -4.68
N VAL A 141 9.51 3.07 -3.81
CA VAL A 141 9.47 2.63 -2.41
C VAL A 141 8.47 1.48 -2.30
N THR A 142 8.88 0.37 -1.69
CA THR A 142 8.01 -0.79 -1.46
C THR A 142 7.93 -1.11 0.03
N ALA A 143 6.72 -1.07 0.58
CA ALA A 143 6.42 -1.53 1.94
C ALA A 143 5.62 -2.83 1.88
N LEU A 144 6.11 -3.87 2.54
CA LEU A 144 5.43 -5.15 2.64
C LEU A 144 4.81 -5.26 4.03
N LEU A 145 3.49 -5.16 4.12
CA LEU A 145 2.75 -5.26 5.36
C LEU A 145 2.10 -6.64 5.46
N GLU A 146 2.07 -7.17 6.67
CA GLU A 146 1.31 -8.38 6.97
C GLU A 146 0.57 -8.26 8.31
N ILE A 147 -0.61 -8.86 8.36
CA ILE A 147 -1.31 -9.15 9.60
C ILE A 147 -1.02 -10.61 9.92
N GLY A 148 -0.39 -10.86 11.07
CA GLY A 148 -0.13 -12.22 11.53
C GLY A 148 -1.41 -13.06 11.55
N THR A 149 -1.31 -14.33 11.16
CA THR A 149 -2.38 -15.29 11.45
C THR A 149 -2.51 -15.41 12.98
N PRO A 150 -3.75 -15.42 13.52
CA PRO A 150 -3.98 -15.68 14.93
C PRO A 150 -3.43 -17.04 15.35
#